data_AF-A0A2N2JNI3-F1
#
_entry.id   AF-A0A2N2JNI3-F1
#
_cell.length_a   1.000
_cell.length_b   1.000
_cell.length_c   1.000
_cell.angle_alpha   90.00
_cell.angle_beta   90.00
_cell.angle_gamma   90.00
#
_symmetry.space_group_name_H-M   'P 1'
#
loop_
_entity.id
_entity.type
_entity.pdbx_description
1 polymer ?
#
loop_
_entity_poly.entity_id
_entity_poly.type
_entity_poly.pdbx_seq_one_letter_code
_entity_poly.pdbx_strand_id
1 'polypeptide(L)'
;MRCDAQGQPVAGQGGLVDFRYKPDGKVYRSHADKFAVAAGAAPRALGEAASAPSPGPRKASGTGSRSKAGGPPKRVSAGVVLVGMAGRRPESVSVQVWTDGACSGNPGPAGSGVHYSFGGEVREVSEYLGHGTNNIAELTAMLRGLELVDDPTAPVDLMSDSDYGLKVVAGQYKAKKNQELIAKVQAVLARFSDIQLVKVPGHAGVPGNERADELARLAIERRGNWRS
;
A
#
# COMPACT_ATOMS: atom_id res chain seq x y z
N MET A 1 -14.99 7.32 19.80
CA MET A 1 -15.87 6.14 19.70
C MET A 1 -16.90 6.28 20.81
N ARG A 2 -18.19 6.03 20.54
CA ARG A 2 -19.18 5.98 21.63
C ARG A 2 -19.08 4.60 22.28
N CYS A 3 -18.70 4.58 23.55
CA CYS A 3 -18.63 3.36 24.34
C CYS A 3 -19.62 3.46 25.50
N ASP A 4 -20.09 2.31 26.00
CA ASP A 4 -20.88 2.24 27.22
C ASP A 4 -19.99 2.43 28.46
N ALA A 5 -20.60 2.37 29.65
CA ALA A 5 -19.90 2.51 30.93
C ALA A 5 -18.86 1.40 31.18
N GLN A 6 -18.90 0.32 30.40
CA GLN A 6 -18.01 -0.83 30.45
C GLN A 6 -16.93 -0.78 29.36
N GLY A 7 -16.86 0.33 28.61
CA GLY A 7 -15.88 0.54 27.55
C GLY A 7 -16.17 -0.24 26.26
N GLN A 8 -17.34 -0.86 26.13
CA GLN A 8 -17.73 -1.60 24.93
C GLN A 8 -18.34 -0.65 23.88
N PRO A 9 -18.09 -0.88 22.57
CA PRO A 9 -18.69 -0.11 21.49
C PRO A 9 -20.22 -0.12 21.58
N VAL A 10 -20.84 1.06 21.65
CA VAL A 10 -22.29 1.16 21.50
C VAL A 10 -22.60 1.22 20.01
N ALA A 11 -23.12 0.12 19.48
CA ALA A 11 -23.57 0.04 18.09
C ALA A 11 -24.91 0.78 17.90
N GLY A 12 -25.01 1.57 16.83
CA GLY A 12 -26.30 2.14 16.39
C GLY A 12 -27.17 1.09 15.70
N GLN A 13 -28.43 1.45 15.38
CA GLN A 13 -29.32 0.59 14.59
C GLN A 13 -28.64 0.22 13.26
N GLY A 14 -28.31 -1.06 13.10
CA GLY A 14 -27.56 -1.60 11.96
C GLY A 14 -26.18 -2.20 12.29
N GLY A 15 -25.76 -2.24 13.56
CA GLY A 15 -24.52 -2.92 13.96
C GLY A 15 -23.24 -2.16 13.61
N LEU A 16 -23.37 -0.87 13.26
CA LEU A 16 -22.29 0.05 12.93
C LEU A 16 -22.01 0.97 14.12
N VAL A 17 -20.73 1.25 14.35
CA VAL A 17 -20.23 2.12 15.41
C VAL A 17 -19.71 3.41 14.77
N ASP A 18 -20.12 4.55 15.35
CA ASP A 18 -19.59 5.86 15.01
C ASP A 18 -18.23 6.09 15.69
N PHE A 19 -17.20 6.43 14.91
CA PHE A 19 -15.87 6.78 15.41
C PHE A 19 -15.28 8.01 14.71
N ARG A 20 -14.34 8.67 15.39
CA ARG A 20 -13.60 9.85 14.92
C ARG A 20 -12.12 9.65 15.20
N TYR A 21 -11.27 10.11 14.29
CA TYR A 21 -9.81 10.12 14.48
C TYR A 21 -9.30 11.36 15.25
N LYS A 22 -10.09 12.44 15.27
CA LYS A 22 -9.79 13.70 15.98
C LYS A 22 -11.06 14.19 16.70
N PRO A 23 -10.96 14.90 17.84
CA PRO A 23 -12.12 15.33 18.63
C PRO A 23 -13.18 16.08 17.79
N ASP A 24 -12.73 17.01 16.95
CA ASP A 24 -13.57 17.84 16.06
C ASP A 24 -13.60 17.31 14.62
N GLY A 25 -13.16 16.06 14.43
CA GLY A 25 -13.06 15.44 13.12
C GLY A 25 -14.39 14.91 12.59
N LYS A 26 -14.39 14.60 11.29
CA LYS A 26 -15.50 13.93 10.62
C LYS A 26 -15.85 12.60 11.30
N VAL A 27 -17.14 12.31 11.44
CA VAL A 27 -17.65 11.03 11.96
C VAL A 27 -17.63 9.97 10.85
N TYR A 28 -17.07 8.81 11.15
CA TYR A 28 -17.01 7.63 10.30
C TYR A 28 -17.82 6.49 10.92
N ARG A 29 -18.30 5.57 10.08
CA ARG A 29 -19.05 4.37 10.50
C ARG A 29 -18.34 3.11 10.07
N SER A 30 -18.18 2.16 10.99
CA SER A 30 -17.64 0.83 10.71
C SER A 30 -18.33 -0.20 11.59
N HIS A 31 -18.32 -1.48 11.21
CA HIS A 31 -18.83 -2.55 12.06
C HIS A 31 -17.98 -2.71 13.32
N ALA A 32 -18.64 -3.06 14.43
CA ALA A 32 -18.03 -3.16 15.77
C ALA A 32 -16.92 -4.22 15.84
N ASP A 33 -17.05 -5.29 15.06
CA ASP A 33 -16.09 -6.40 14.92
C ASP A 33 -14.71 -5.97 14.39
N LYS A 34 -14.62 -4.77 13.79
CA LYS A 34 -13.35 -4.20 13.31
C LYS A 34 -12.57 -3.44 14.37
N PHE A 35 -13.08 -3.33 15.60
CA PHE A 35 -12.40 -2.65 16.70
C PHE A 35 -11.96 -3.67 17.75
N ALA A 36 -10.65 -3.81 17.93
CA ALA A 36 -10.09 -4.51 19.08
C ALA A 36 -9.88 -3.51 20.23
N VAL A 37 -10.40 -3.81 21.41
CA VAL A 37 -10.12 -3.03 22.63
C VAL A 37 -8.69 -3.36 23.04
N ALA A 38 -7.80 -2.37 22.98
CA ALA A 38 -6.46 -2.50 23.53
C ALA A 38 -6.54 -2.70 25.06
N ALA A 39 -6.03 -3.81 25.57
CA ALA A 39 -5.97 -4.06 27.00
C ALA A 39 -5.08 -3.00 27.67
N GLY A 40 -5.64 -2.21 28.60
CA GLY A 40 -4.91 -1.25 29.42
C GLY A 40 -5.26 0.23 29.24
N ALA A 41 -6.21 0.59 28.36
CA ALA A 41 -6.69 1.97 28.27
C ALA A 41 -8.04 2.14 28.99
N ALA A 42 -8.07 2.92 30.08
CA ALA A 42 -9.30 3.22 30.79
C ALA A 42 -10.28 4.03 29.90
N PRO A 43 -11.57 3.64 29.81
CA PRO A 43 -12.54 4.38 29.02
C PRO A 43 -12.83 5.74 29.67
N ARG A 44 -12.77 6.82 28.87
CA ARG A 44 -13.07 8.18 29.32
C ARG A 44 -14.47 8.58 28.84
N ALA A 45 -15.36 8.88 29.77
CA ALA A 45 -16.74 9.27 29.49
C ALA A 45 -16.82 10.58 28.69
N LEU A 46 -17.73 10.63 27.71
CA LEU A 46 -18.11 11.84 26.99
C LEU A 46 -19.27 12.51 27.73
N GLY A 47 -19.12 13.79 28.10
CA GLY A 47 -20.16 14.58 28.76
C GLY A 47 -21.36 14.89 27.86
N GLU A 48 -22.52 15.07 28.49
CA GLU A 48 -23.82 15.36 27.85
C GLU A 48 -24.00 16.83 27.41
N ALA A 49 -25.02 17.02 26.55
CA ALA A 49 -25.65 18.24 26.04
C ALA A 49 -25.06 18.81 24.72
N ALA A 50 -25.83 19.20 23.69
CA ALA A 50 -27.25 19.54 23.62
C ALA A 50 -27.84 19.37 22.19
N SER A 51 -29.14 19.01 22.18
CA SER A 51 -30.27 19.33 21.27
C SER A 51 -30.08 19.67 19.77
N ALA A 52 -30.94 19.02 18.97
CA ALA A 52 -31.21 19.14 17.53
C ALA A 52 -31.89 20.49 17.10
N PRO A 53 -32.26 20.72 15.81
CA PRO A 53 -33.40 20.04 15.17
C PRO A 53 -33.26 19.67 13.66
N SER A 54 -34.03 18.66 13.24
CA SER A 54 -34.56 18.39 11.86
C SER A 54 -35.99 19.01 11.77
N PRO A 55 -36.81 18.96 10.67
CA PRO A 55 -36.80 18.09 9.48
C PRO A 55 -37.35 18.70 8.13
N GLY A 56 -37.39 17.91 7.05
CA GLY A 56 -38.21 18.15 5.84
C GLY A 56 -38.14 17.03 4.78
N PRO A 57 -39.19 16.75 3.96
CA PRO A 57 -39.75 15.39 3.83
C PRO A 57 -39.72 14.66 2.46
N ARG A 58 -39.71 13.31 2.55
CA ARG A 58 -40.41 12.19 1.83
C ARG A 58 -40.58 12.14 0.28
N LYS A 59 -40.27 10.94 -0.28
CA LYS A 59 -41.19 9.89 -0.87
C LYS A 59 -40.32 8.73 -1.44
N ALA A 60 -40.40 7.47 -0.96
CA ALA A 60 -41.28 6.34 -1.34
C ALA A 60 -41.34 6.09 -2.87
N SER A 61 -41.11 4.90 -3.45
CA SER A 61 -41.48 3.52 -3.09
C SER A 61 -40.84 2.47 -4.04
N GLY A 62 -40.88 1.18 -3.66
CA GLY A 62 -40.86 0.01 -4.58
C GLY A 62 -39.58 -0.84 -4.61
N THR A 63 -39.39 -1.83 -3.72
CA THR A 63 -39.67 -3.29 -3.88
C THR A 63 -38.92 -4.03 -4.99
N GLY A 64 -38.00 -4.92 -4.60
CA GLY A 64 -37.41 -5.93 -5.48
C GLY A 64 -36.26 -6.72 -4.84
N SER A 65 -36.59 -7.84 -4.19
CA SER A 65 -35.67 -8.85 -3.66
C SER A 65 -34.87 -9.56 -4.77
N ARG A 66 -33.55 -9.77 -4.57
CA ARG A 66 -32.86 -11.07 -4.68
C ARG A 66 -31.35 -10.95 -4.42
N SER A 67 -30.87 -11.83 -3.56
CA SER A 67 -29.47 -12.18 -3.31
C SER A 67 -28.75 -12.63 -4.58
N LYS A 68 -27.44 -12.31 -4.70
CA LYS A 68 -26.38 -13.14 -5.31
C LYS A 68 -25.03 -12.47 -5.00
N ALA A 69 -24.24 -13.07 -4.12
CA ALA A 69 -23.14 -13.97 -4.48
C ALA A 69 -21.98 -13.20 -5.14
N GLY A 70 -20.79 -13.35 -4.55
CA GLY A 70 -19.56 -12.66 -4.93
C GLY A 70 -19.36 -12.56 -6.44
N GLY A 71 -19.21 -11.33 -6.91
CA GLY A 71 -18.69 -11.08 -8.25
C GLY A 71 -17.21 -11.51 -8.27
N PRO A 72 -16.77 -12.20 -9.34
CA PRO A 72 -15.40 -12.69 -9.40
C PRO A 72 -14.43 -11.49 -9.41
N PRO A 73 -13.23 -11.62 -8.82
CA PRO A 73 -12.20 -10.61 -9.00
C PRO A 73 -11.94 -10.44 -10.50
N LYS A 74 -12.01 -9.20 -10.99
CA LYS A 74 -11.69 -8.87 -12.38
C LYS A 74 -10.23 -9.25 -12.62
N ARG A 75 -10.02 -10.18 -13.57
CA ARG A 75 -8.73 -10.76 -13.97
C ARG A 75 -7.66 -9.68 -14.18
N VAL A 76 -6.73 -9.60 -13.24
CA VAL A 76 -5.32 -9.36 -13.56
C VAL A 76 -4.80 -10.55 -14.39
N SER A 77 -3.78 -10.35 -15.21
CA SER A 77 -3.04 -11.44 -15.87
C SER A 77 -2.77 -12.56 -14.85
N ALA A 78 -2.87 -13.82 -15.30
CA ALA A 78 -3.16 -15.01 -14.49
C ALA A 78 -2.18 -15.37 -13.34
N GLY A 79 -1.19 -14.52 -13.01
CA GLY A 79 -0.14 -14.82 -12.03
C GLY A 79 0.24 -13.70 -11.04
N VAL A 80 -0.40 -12.52 -11.05
CA VAL A 80 -0.05 -11.43 -10.11
C VAL A 80 -0.87 -11.53 -8.82
N VAL A 81 -0.23 -11.76 -7.68
CA VAL A 81 -0.90 -11.83 -6.36
C VAL A 81 -0.30 -10.83 -5.39
N LEU A 82 -1.13 -10.05 -4.69
CA LEU A 82 -0.68 -9.15 -3.62
C LEU A 82 -0.74 -9.89 -2.28
N VAL A 83 0.40 -9.98 -1.59
CA VAL A 83 0.55 -10.64 -0.29
C VAL A 83 1.25 -9.71 0.72
N GLY A 84 1.15 -10.03 2.01
CA GLY A 84 1.98 -9.41 3.03
C GLY A 84 3.32 -10.14 3.19
N MET A 85 4.27 -9.53 3.90
CA MET A 85 5.59 -10.10 4.20
C MET A 85 5.61 -11.57 4.66
N ALA A 86 4.66 -11.97 5.52
CA ALA A 86 4.57 -13.35 6.02
C ALA A 86 4.13 -14.38 4.95
N GLY A 87 3.57 -13.91 3.84
CA GLY A 87 3.13 -14.76 2.72
C GLY A 87 4.14 -14.87 1.58
N ARG A 88 5.31 -14.23 1.69
CA ARG A 88 6.36 -14.29 0.67
C ARG A 88 6.97 -15.69 0.59
N ARG A 89 7.54 -16.02 -0.56
CA ARG A 89 8.22 -17.29 -0.76
C ARG A 89 9.63 -17.28 -0.15
N PRO A 90 10.18 -18.45 0.19
CA PRO A 90 11.59 -18.56 0.56
C PRO A 90 12.52 -18.09 -0.57
N GLU A 91 13.66 -17.51 -0.19
CA GLU A 91 14.69 -17.02 -1.14
C GLU A 91 15.31 -18.16 -1.97
N SER A 92 15.21 -19.41 -1.49
CA SER A 92 15.70 -20.60 -2.20
C SER A 92 14.83 -21.02 -3.39
N VAL A 93 13.60 -20.50 -3.51
CA VAL A 93 12.64 -20.93 -4.54
C VAL A 93 12.09 -19.78 -5.37
N SER A 94 12.49 -18.54 -5.08
CA SER A 94 12.00 -17.36 -5.80
C SER A 94 13.01 -16.24 -5.82
N VAL A 95 13.03 -15.53 -6.93
CA VAL A 95 13.83 -14.32 -7.12
C VAL A 95 13.28 -13.23 -6.22
N GLN A 96 14.15 -12.65 -5.39
CA GLN A 96 13.79 -11.60 -4.45
C GLN A 96 14.17 -10.24 -5.03
N VAL A 97 13.17 -9.39 -5.30
CA VAL A 97 13.38 -8.04 -5.83
C VAL A 97 12.85 -7.01 -4.83
N TRP A 98 13.76 -6.38 -4.08
CA TRP A 98 13.45 -5.33 -3.13
C TRP A 98 13.56 -3.96 -3.79
N THR A 99 12.56 -3.11 -3.60
CA THR A 99 12.48 -1.81 -4.27
C THR A 99 12.07 -0.71 -3.31
N ASP A 100 12.75 0.43 -3.42
CA ASP A 100 12.39 1.64 -2.69
C ASP A 100 12.70 2.91 -3.48
N GLY A 101 12.01 3.99 -3.14
CA GLY A 101 12.16 5.31 -3.74
C GLY A 101 12.30 6.40 -2.69
N ALA A 102 13.28 7.28 -2.89
CA ALA A 102 13.52 8.41 -2.02
C ALA A 102 13.34 9.74 -2.78
N CYS A 103 12.91 10.78 -2.07
CA CYS A 103 12.76 12.13 -2.61
C CYS A 103 13.05 13.18 -1.52
N SER A 104 14.07 14.01 -1.74
CA SER A 104 14.46 15.08 -0.81
C SER A 104 13.62 16.34 -1.04
N GLY A 105 12.51 16.46 -0.32
CA GLY A 105 11.44 17.41 -0.63
C GLY A 105 10.51 16.82 -1.70
N ASN A 106 9.20 16.98 -1.56
CA ASN A 106 8.23 16.33 -2.45
C ASN A 106 7.31 17.39 -3.11
N PRO A 107 7.64 17.90 -4.31
CA PRO A 107 8.70 17.44 -5.22
C PRO A 107 10.12 17.93 -4.87
N GLY A 108 11.13 17.22 -5.36
CA GLY A 108 12.55 17.44 -5.03
C GLY A 108 13.49 16.47 -5.76
N PRO A 109 14.82 16.53 -5.52
CA PRO A 109 15.75 15.51 -5.98
C PRO A 109 15.27 14.10 -5.59
N ALA A 110 15.15 13.21 -6.57
CA ALA A 110 14.60 11.87 -6.39
C ALA A 110 15.58 10.79 -6.84
N GLY A 111 15.55 9.64 -6.18
CA GLY A 111 16.38 8.49 -6.51
C GLY A 111 15.62 7.19 -6.25
N SER A 112 15.89 6.18 -7.07
CA SER A 112 15.34 4.83 -6.91
C SER A 112 16.43 3.83 -6.56
N GLY A 113 16.09 2.87 -5.71
CA GLY A 113 16.96 1.80 -5.26
C GLY A 113 16.34 0.43 -5.49
N VAL A 114 17.16 -0.52 -5.94
CA VAL A 114 16.77 -1.91 -6.13
C VAL A 114 17.85 -2.82 -5.56
N HIS A 115 17.43 -3.79 -4.74
CA HIS A 115 18.27 -4.88 -4.29
C HIS A 115 17.65 -6.21 -4.76
N TYR A 116 18.36 -6.91 -5.64
CA TYR A 116 17.99 -8.19 -6.21
C TYR A 116 18.81 -9.29 -5.55
N SER A 117 18.18 -10.42 -5.20
CA SER A 117 18.86 -11.61 -4.69
C SER A 117 18.21 -12.90 -5.19
N PHE A 118 19.03 -13.83 -5.70
CA PHE A 118 18.59 -15.19 -6.00
C PHE A 118 19.78 -16.15 -6.04
N GLY A 119 19.70 -17.30 -5.36
CA GLY A 119 20.73 -18.35 -5.47
C GLY A 119 22.16 -17.91 -5.09
N GLY A 120 22.30 -16.88 -4.26
CA GLY A 120 23.60 -16.29 -3.89
C GLY A 120 24.09 -15.20 -4.85
N GLU A 121 23.42 -14.99 -5.98
CA GLU A 121 23.65 -13.84 -6.85
C GLU A 121 22.95 -12.61 -6.26
N VAL A 122 23.68 -11.48 -6.21
CA VAL A 122 23.16 -10.18 -5.78
C VAL A 122 23.40 -9.16 -6.89
N ARG A 123 22.36 -8.40 -7.24
CA ARG A 123 22.46 -7.24 -8.15
C ARG A 123 21.84 -6.03 -7.48
N GLU A 124 22.45 -4.87 -7.66
CA GLU A 124 21.97 -3.62 -7.05
C GLU A 124 21.89 -2.50 -8.07
N VAL A 125 20.83 -1.71 -7.99
CA VAL A 125 20.65 -0.52 -8.83
C VAL A 125 20.39 0.68 -7.92
N SER A 126 21.13 1.76 -8.18
CA SER A 126 20.98 3.07 -7.54
C SER A 126 20.93 4.11 -8.65
N GLU A 127 19.75 4.65 -8.93
CA GLU A 127 19.50 5.52 -10.09
C GLU A 127 18.99 6.89 -9.62
N TYR A 128 19.68 7.95 -10.04
CA TYR A 128 19.25 9.32 -9.79
C TYR A 128 18.25 9.75 -10.87
N LEU A 129 17.07 10.24 -10.44
CA LEU A 129 15.94 10.51 -11.32
C LEU A 129 15.72 12.00 -11.62
N GLY A 130 16.61 12.88 -11.16
CA GLY A 130 16.42 14.32 -11.32
C GLY A 130 15.46 14.88 -10.27
N HIS A 131 14.68 15.88 -10.68
CA HIS A 131 13.66 16.50 -9.83
C HIS A 131 12.31 15.80 -10.07
N GLY A 132 11.76 15.17 -9.04
CA GLY A 132 10.56 14.34 -9.13
C GLY A 132 9.78 14.29 -7.84
N THR A 133 9.00 13.23 -7.65
CA THR A 133 8.20 12.96 -6.44
C THR A 133 8.54 11.57 -5.92
N ASN A 134 8.22 11.29 -4.64
CA ASN A 134 8.44 9.95 -4.09
C ASN A 134 7.73 8.85 -4.89
N ASN A 135 6.48 9.10 -5.31
CA ASN A 135 5.73 8.15 -6.11
C ASN A 135 6.40 7.83 -7.46
N ILE A 136 7.10 8.79 -8.07
CA ILE A 136 7.86 8.52 -9.30
C ILE A 136 9.06 7.64 -8.96
N ALA A 137 9.79 7.95 -7.88
CA ALA A 137 10.92 7.15 -7.43
C ALA A 137 10.55 5.70 -7.12
N GLU A 138 9.49 5.47 -6.34
CA GLU A 138 9.01 4.13 -5.97
C GLU A 138 8.57 3.33 -7.21
N LEU A 139 7.81 3.94 -8.14
CA LEU A 139 7.36 3.28 -9.35
C LEU A 139 8.51 2.96 -10.31
N THR A 140 9.50 3.85 -10.42
CA THR A 140 10.71 3.58 -11.20
C THR A 140 11.53 2.46 -10.58
N ALA A 141 11.66 2.41 -9.26
CA ALA A 141 12.32 1.30 -8.56
C ALA A 141 11.67 -0.05 -8.88
N MET A 142 10.33 -0.12 -8.84
CA MET A 142 9.58 -1.30 -9.28
C MET A 142 9.87 -1.68 -10.73
N LEU A 143 9.87 -0.69 -11.64
CA LEU A 143 10.18 -0.94 -13.05
C LEU A 143 11.58 -1.52 -13.23
N ARG A 144 12.60 -0.89 -12.62
CA ARG A 144 14.00 -1.35 -12.69
C ARG A 144 14.17 -2.74 -12.09
N GLY A 145 13.51 -3.02 -10.97
CA GLY A 145 13.55 -4.33 -10.35
C GLY A 145 13.00 -5.43 -11.26
N LEU A 146 11.89 -5.16 -11.93
CA LEU A 146 11.32 -6.11 -12.91
C LEU A 146 12.22 -6.28 -14.14
N GLU A 147 12.89 -5.22 -14.59
CA GLU A 147 13.84 -5.27 -15.72
C GLU A 147 15.12 -6.06 -15.42
N LEU A 148 15.49 -6.24 -14.15
CA LEU A 148 16.65 -7.06 -13.76
C LEU A 148 16.40 -8.57 -13.83
N VAL A 149 15.14 -9.00 -13.90
CA VAL A 149 14.78 -10.43 -13.92
C VAL A 149 14.87 -10.94 -15.36
N ASP A 150 15.89 -11.75 -15.64
CA ASP A 150 16.16 -12.29 -16.97
C ASP A 150 15.12 -13.33 -17.43
N ASP A 151 14.68 -14.19 -16.51
CA ASP A 151 13.69 -15.24 -16.76
C ASP A 151 12.33 -14.89 -16.13
N PRO A 152 11.35 -14.40 -16.92
CA PRO A 152 10.03 -14.07 -16.43
C PRO A 152 9.16 -15.31 -16.11
N THR A 153 9.65 -16.52 -16.40
CA THR A 153 8.96 -17.76 -16.03
C THR A 153 9.28 -18.22 -14.61
N ALA A 154 10.37 -17.72 -14.03
CA ALA A 154 10.77 -18.01 -12.67
C ALA A 154 9.78 -17.39 -11.65
N PRO A 155 9.59 -18.02 -10.48
CA PRO A 155 8.90 -17.41 -9.35
C PRO A 155 9.58 -16.11 -8.90
N VAL A 156 8.86 -14.97 -8.90
CA VAL A 156 9.41 -13.65 -8.49
C VAL A 156 8.61 -13.02 -7.34
N ASP A 157 9.28 -12.61 -6.28
CA ASP A 157 8.69 -11.75 -5.24
C ASP A 157 9.20 -10.32 -5.43
N LEU A 158 8.29 -9.39 -5.70
CA LEU A 158 8.58 -7.95 -5.77
C LEU A 158 8.14 -7.30 -4.46
N MET A 159 9.11 -6.86 -3.66
CA MET A 159 8.94 -6.27 -2.34
C MET A 159 8.98 -4.74 -2.43
N SER A 160 7.99 -4.10 -1.82
CA SER A 160 8.00 -2.65 -1.58
C SER A 160 7.18 -2.28 -0.34
N ASP A 161 7.58 -1.20 0.34
CA ASP A 161 6.79 -0.58 1.38
C ASP A 161 5.82 0.50 0.86
N SER A 162 5.68 0.66 -0.47
CA SER A 162 4.67 1.53 -1.07
C SER A 162 3.32 0.83 -1.21
N ASP A 163 2.38 1.11 -0.30
CA ASP A 163 1.02 0.55 -0.38
C ASP A 163 0.28 1.02 -1.65
N TYR A 164 0.41 2.31 -1.96
CA TYR A 164 -0.21 2.89 -3.13
C TYR A 164 0.39 2.34 -4.43
N GLY A 165 1.73 2.30 -4.53
CA GLY A 165 2.45 1.79 -5.69
C GLY A 165 2.04 0.36 -6.01
N LEU A 166 2.13 -0.55 -5.03
CA LEU A 166 1.77 -1.95 -5.20
C LEU A 166 0.32 -2.14 -5.66
N LYS A 167 -0.65 -1.45 -5.05
CA LYS A 167 -2.07 -1.59 -5.41
C LYS A 167 -2.39 -1.03 -6.79
N VAL A 168 -1.70 0.03 -7.20
CA VAL A 168 -1.89 0.62 -8.52
C VAL A 168 -1.30 -0.25 -9.62
N VAL A 169 -0.07 -0.76 -9.43
CA VAL A 169 0.54 -1.67 -10.41
C VAL A 169 -0.19 -3.01 -10.46
N ALA A 170 -0.74 -3.49 -9.34
CA ALA A 170 -1.65 -4.64 -9.28
C ALA A 170 -3.01 -4.39 -9.97
N GLY A 171 -3.30 -3.18 -10.46
CA GLY A 171 -4.57 -2.83 -11.09
C GLY A 171 -5.76 -2.76 -10.11
N GLN A 172 -5.51 -2.79 -8.80
CA GLN A 172 -6.57 -2.69 -7.79
C GLN A 172 -7.08 -1.25 -7.67
N TYR A 173 -6.19 -0.27 -7.85
CA TYR A 173 -6.52 1.16 -7.76
C TYR A 173 -6.41 1.87 -9.11
N LYS A 174 -7.35 2.79 -9.37
CA LYS A 174 -7.31 3.65 -10.55
C LYS A 174 -6.35 4.82 -10.31
N ALA A 175 -5.29 4.89 -11.10
CA ALA A 175 -4.30 5.95 -11.01
C ALA A 175 -4.81 7.29 -11.54
N LYS A 176 -4.57 8.36 -10.77
CA LYS A 176 -4.86 9.75 -11.17
C LYS A 176 -3.64 10.51 -11.68
N LYS A 177 -2.44 10.06 -11.32
CA LYS A 177 -1.14 10.63 -11.71
C LYS A 177 -0.21 9.50 -12.16
N ASN A 178 0.88 9.84 -12.86
CA ASN A 178 1.93 8.91 -13.29
C ASN A 178 1.42 7.73 -14.15
N GLN A 179 0.31 7.93 -14.87
CA GLN A 179 -0.39 6.85 -15.59
C GLN A 179 0.51 6.16 -16.62
N GLU A 180 1.36 6.91 -17.33
CA GLU A 180 2.30 6.34 -18.30
C GLU A 180 3.33 5.43 -17.62
N LEU A 181 3.92 5.86 -16.51
CA LEU A 181 4.89 5.05 -15.76
C LEU A 181 4.24 3.79 -15.19
N ILE A 182 3.02 3.90 -14.67
CA ILE A 182 2.25 2.75 -14.17
C ILE A 182 1.95 1.77 -15.31
N ALA A 183 1.56 2.27 -16.48
CA ALA A 183 1.32 1.42 -17.65
C ALA A 183 2.58 0.68 -18.09
N LYS A 184 3.76 1.32 -18.02
CA LYS A 184 5.06 0.67 -18.28
C LYS A 184 5.32 -0.44 -17.26
N VAL A 185 5.16 -0.18 -15.97
CA VAL A 185 5.32 -1.20 -14.92
C VAL A 185 4.36 -2.37 -15.16
N GLN A 186 3.09 -2.09 -15.43
CA GLN A 186 2.07 -3.12 -15.71
C GLN A 186 2.40 -3.94 -16.96
N ALA A 187 2.92 -3.32 -18.01
CA ALA A 187 3.32 -4.02 -19.23
C ALA A 187 4.49 -4.99 -18.98
N VAL A 188 5.48 -4.58 -18.18
CA VAL A 188 6.58 -5.47 -17.80
C VAL A 188 6.09 -6.57 -16.85
N LEU A 189 5.27 -6.21 -15.86
CA LEU A 189 4.67 -7.15 -14.91
C LEU A 189 3.86 -8.24 -15.61
N ALA A 190 3.17 -7.91 -16.71
CA ALA A 190 2.36 -8.86 -17.47
C ALA A 190 3.19 -9.95 -18.18
N ARG A 191 4.52 -9.80 -18.28
CA ARG A 191 5.42 -10.81 -18.85
C ARG A 191 5.65 -11.98 -17.89
N PHE A 192 5.46 -11.78 -16.59
CA PHE A 192 5.74 -12.78 -15.57
C PHE A 192 4.61 -13.79 -15.44
N SER A 193 4.95 -15.08 -15.43
CA SER A 193 3.95 -16.15 -15.21
C SER A 193 3.59 -16.35 -13.74
N ASP A 194 4.51 -16.04 -12.83
CA ASP A 194 4.34 -16.24 -11.39
C ASP A 194 5.04 -15.13 -10.58
N ILE A 195 4.28 -14.08 -10.22
CA ILE A 195 4.81 -12.94 -9.49
C ILE A 195 3.96 -12.57 -8.28
N GLN A 196 4.60 -12.47 -7.11
CA GLN A 196 3.98 -11.96 -5.90
C GLN A 196 4.42 -10.51 -5.67
N LEU A 197 3.44 -9.63 -5.52
CA LEU A 197 3.64 -8.29 -5.00
C LEU A 197 3.58 -8.38 -3.49
N VAL A 198 4.70 -8.12 -2.81
CA VAL A 198 4.83 -8.33 -1.36
C VAL A 198 4.89 -6.97 -0.67
N LYS A 199 3.87 -6.68 0.15
CA LYS A 199 3.84 -5.48 0.98
C LYS A 199 4.79 -5.63 2.17
N VAL A 200 5.82 -4.79 2.21
CA VAL A 200 6.75 -4.66 3.33
C VAL A 200 6.24 -3.60 4.32
N PRO A 201 6.37 -3.80 5.64
CA PRO A 201 6.29 -2.71 6.60
C PRO A 201 7.55 -1.83 6.47
N GLY A 202 7.36 -0.53 6.24
CA GLY A 202 8.47 0.41 6.14
C GLY A 202 9.22 0.57 7.48
N HIS A 203 10.54 0.79 7.40
CA HIS A 203 11.44 0.99 8.55
C HIS A 203 11.34 -0.06 9.66
N ALA A 204 11.06 -1.31 9.29
CA ALA A 204 10.84 -2.41 10.24
C ALA A 204 12.07 -3.30 10.47
N GLY A 205 13.29 -2.88 10.09
CA GLY A 205 14.48 -3.72 10.25
C GLY A 205 14.61 -4.81 9.18
N VAL A 206 13.94 -4.67 8.02
CA VAL A 206 13.96 -5.70 6.97
C VAL A 206 15.17 -5.46 6.07
N PRO A 207 16.22 -6.31 6.11
CA PRO A 207 17.52 -5.95 5.52
C PRO A 207 17.46 -5.62 4.02
N GLY A 208 16.70 -6.39 3.23
CA GLY A 208 16.57 -6.13 1.79
C GLY A 208 15.85 -4.81 1.47
N ASN A 209 14.86 -4.41 2.27
CA ASN A 209 14.17 -3.13 2.11
C ASN A 209 15.04 -1.96 2.56
N GLU A 210 15.76 -2.13 3.68
CA GLU A 210 16.72 -1.13 4.15
C GLU A 210 17.85 -0.90 3.15
N ARG A 211 18.30 -1.98 2.49
CA ARG A 211 19.29 -1.86 1.43
C ARG A 211 18.75 -1.12 0.21
N ALA A 212 17.52 -1.39 -0.21
CA ALA A 212 16.88 -0.64 -1.29
C ALA A 212 16.71 0.85 -0.95
N ASP A 213 16.30 1.18 0.28
CA ASP A 213 16.19 2.56 0.79
C ASP A 213 17.55 3.27 0.79
N GLU A 214 18.61 2.59 1.26
CA GLU A 214 19.97 3.09 1.20
C GLU A 214 20.41 3.41 -0.23
N LEU A 215 20.17 2.49 -1.18
CA LEU A 215 20.48 2.68 -2.59
C LEU A 215 19.73 3.87 -3.20
N ALA A 216 18.47 4.07 -2.84
CA ALA A 216 17.66 5.20 -3.29
C ALA A 216 18.19 6.54 -2.76
N ARG A 217 18.61 6.60 -1.49
CA ARG A 217 19.23 7.79 -0.88
C ARG A 217 20.61 8.08 -1.45
N LEU A 218 21.44 7.05 -1.63
CA LEU A 218 22.76 7.17 -2.25
C LEU A 218 22.68 7.76 -3.66
N ALA A 219 21.64 7.42 -4.43
CA ALA A 219 21.44 8.00 -5.75
C ALA A 219 21.27 9.52 -5.70
N ILE A 220 20.55 10.04 -4.70
CA ILE A 220 20.37 11.48 -4.49
C ILE A 220 21.66 12.13 -4.04
N GLU A 221 22.36 11.51 -3.07
CA GLU A 221 23.58 12.04 -2.47
C GLU A 221 24.74 12.13 -3.47
N ARG A 222 24.98 11.06 -4.25
CA ARG A 222 26.07 11.01 -5.23
C ARG A 222 25.97 12.11 -6.29
N ARG A 223 24.75 12.57 -6.61
CA ARG A 223 24.54 13.73 -7.49
C ARG A 223 24.81 15.07 -6.79
N GLY A 224 24.60 15.14 -5.48
CA GLY A 224 25.01 16.28 -4.65
C GLY A 224 26.53 16.51 -4.66
N ASN A 225 27.31 15.43 -4.74
CA ASN A 225 28.77 15.46 -4.68
C ASN A 225 29.48 15.64 -6.05
N TRP A 226 28.75 15.65 -7.18
CA TRP A 226 29.31 15.85 -8.53
C TRP A 226 29.43 17.34 -8.93
N ARG A 227 29.08 18.28 -8.05
CA ARG A 227 29.32 19.71 -8.27
C ARG A 227 30.71 20.08 -7.73
N SER A 228 31.75 19.91 -8.53
CA SER A 228 33.07 20.53 -8.36
C SER A 228 33.62 20.93 -9.71
#